data_AF-A0A7X3TBV0-F1
#
_entry.id   AF-A0A7X3TBV0-F1
#
_cell.length_a   1.000
_cell.length_b   1.000
_cell.length_c   1.000
_cell.angle_alpha   90.00
_cell.angle_beta   90.00
_cell.angle_gamma   90.00
#
_symmetry.space_group_name_H-M   'P 1'
#
loop_
_entity.id
_entity.type
_entity.pdbx_description
1 polymer ?
#
loop_
_entity_poly.entity_id
_entity_poly.type
_entity_poly.pdbx_seq_one_letter_code
_entity_poly.pdbx_strand_id
1 'polypeptide(L)'
;MTREWWNNYANRFELVISGLVLREISQGDSETAQKRRELVSTIRVLKVSEESLTLSRQLVETEALPPAAARDALHIALAACHQIQYLVSWNFKHIVNPTKQQLIAKVCQKASYQPVIICTPEELV
;
A
#
# COMPACT_ATOMS: atom_id res chain seq x y z
N MET A 1 12.38 -15.56 0.17
CA MET A 1 12.00 -14.25 0.74
C MET A 1 10.50 -14.05 0.89
N THR A 2 9.66 -13.84 -0.15
CA THR A 2 8.23 -13.54 0.07
C THR A 2 7.47 -14.63 0.84
N ARG A 3 7.82 -15.91 0.63
CA ARG A 3 7.26 -17.05 1.39
C ARG A 3 7.80 -17.15 2.82
N GLU A 4 9.01 -16.68 3.07
CA GLU A 4 9.68 -16.80 4.36
C GLU A 4 9.13 -15.75 5.34
N TRP A 5 8.92 -14.52 4.87
CA TRP A 5 8.21 -13.50 5.64
C TRP A 5 6.78 -13.97 5.97
N TRP A 6 6.09 -14.54 4.98
CA TRP A 6 4.74 -15.08 5.17
C TRP A 6 4.68 -16.18 6.23
N ASN A 7 5.64 -17.09 6.22
CA ASN A 7 5.66 -18.22 7.14
C ASN A 7 6.10 -17.83 8.56
N ASN A 8 6.97 -16.83 8.72
CA ASN A 8 7.62 -16.52 9.99
C ASN A 8 7.08 -15.26 10.69
N TYR A 9 6.51 -14.30 9.95
CA TYR A 9 6.19 -12.96 10.47
C TYR A 9 4.76 -12.51 10.20
N ALA A 10 4.06 -13.07 9.19
CA ALA A 10 2.69 -12.65 8.87
C ALA A 10 1.70 -12.84 10.02
N ASN A 11 1.89 -13.84 10.88
CA ASN A 11 1.06 -14.08 12.07
C ASN A 11 1.23 -13.00 13.16
N ARG A 12 2.25 -12.13 13.07
CA ARG A 12 2.48 -11.02 14.00
C ARG A 12 1.71 -9.75 13.62
N PHE A 13 1.06 -9.74 12.45
CA PHE A 13 0.36 -8.57 11.91
C PHE A 13 -1.06 -8.93 11.47
N GLU A 14 -1.99 -7.98 11.59
CA GLU A 14 -3.26 -8.06 10.86
C GLU A 14 -2.98 -7.66 9.41
N LEU A 15 -3.01 -8.65 8.52
CA LEU A 15 -2.80 -8.42 7.11
C LEU A 15 -4.07 -7.81 6.49
N VAL A 16 -3.87 -6.79 5.67
CA VAL A 16 -4.94 -6.15 4.90
C VAL A 16 -4.47 -5.94 3.48
N ILE A 17 -5.40 -6.05 2.53
CA ILE A 17 -5.16 -5.77 1.11
C ILE A 17 -6.21 -4.78 0.59
N SER A 18 -5.90 -4.05 -0.47
CA SER A 18 -6.94 -3.25 -1.16
C SER A 18 -7.54 -4.03 -2.33
N GLY A 19 -8.74 -3.63 -2.78
CA GLY A 19 -9.31 -4.17 -4.02
C GLY A 19 -8.44 -3.95 -5.25
N LEU A 20 -7.49 -3.00 -5.18
CA LEU A 20 -6.48 -2.77 -6.20
C LEU A 20 -5.44 -3.90 -6.23
N VAL A 21 -4.96 -4.36 -5.06
CA VAL A 21 -4.08 -5.54 -4.96
C VAL A 21 -4.73 -6.76 -5.60
N LEU A 22 -6.04 -6.97 -5.36
CA LEU A 22 -6.78 -8.08 -6.00
C LEU A 22 -6.74 -8.01 -7.52
N ARG A 23 -6.85 -6.81 -8.11
CA ARG A 23 -6.73 -6.63 -9.56
C ARG A 23 -5.31 -6.89 -10.05
N GLU A 24 -4.29 -6.47 -9.30
CA GLU A 24 -2.89 -6.65 -9.67
C GLU A 24 -2.46 -8.12 -9.63
N ILE A 25 -2.81 -8.85 -8.56
CA ILE A 25 -2.46 -10.26 -8.45
C ILE A 25 -3.25 -11.14 -9.43
N SER A 26 -4.36 -10.62 -9.96
CA SER A 26 -5.17 -11.29 -10.97
C SER A 26 -4.62 -11.15 -12.39
N GLN A 27 -3.64 -10.26 -12.60
CA GLN A 27 -2.97 -10.05 -13.89
C GLN A 27 -1.76 -10.99 -14.05
N GLY A 28 -1.48 -11.40 -15.28
CA GLY A 28 -0.37 -12.27 -15.64
C GLY A 28 -0.80 -13.73 -15.84
N ASP A 29 0.15 -14.65 -15.65
CA ASP A 29 -0.06 -16.08 -15.83
C ASP A 29 -1.18 -16.62 -14.93
N SER A 30 -2.11 -17.37 -15.53
CA SER A 30 -3.34 -17.83 -14.89
C SER A 30 -3.09 -18.73 -13.67
N GLU A 31 -2.10 -19.62 -13.74
CA GLU A 31 -1.76 -20.54 -12.65
C GLU A 31 -1.12 -19.79 -11.47
N THR A 32 -0.25 -18.84 -11.77
CA THR A 32 0.40 -17.99 -10.77
C THR A 32 -0.60 -17.01 -10.11
N ALA A 33 -1.52 -16.44 -10.89
CA ALA A 33 -2.55 -15.55 -10.40
C ALA A 33 -3.56 -16.27 -9.50
N GLN A 34 -3.85 -17.55 -9.76
CA GLN A 34 -4.72 -18.37 -8.92
C GLN A 34 -4.07 -18.66 -7.56
N LYS A 35 -2.81 -19.08 -7.55
CA LYS A 35 -2.04 -19.30 -6.30
C LYS A 35 -1.99 -18.04 -5.41
N ARG A 36 -1.83 -16.87 -6.01
CA ARG A 36 -1.84 -15.58 -5.27
C ARG A 36 -3.22 -15.25 -4.71
N ARG A 37 -4.29 -15.50 -5.48
CA ARG A 37 -5.67 -15.26 -5.05
C ARG A 37 -6.08 -16.16 -3.89
N GLU A 38 -5.70 -17.44 -3.93
CA GLU A 38 -5.95 -18.38 -2.83
C GLU A 38 -5.24 -17.92 -1.55
N LEU A 39 -3.98 -17.48 -1.65
CA LEU A 39 -3.20 -16.99 -0.50
C LEU A 39 -3.84 -15.78 0.18
N VAL A 40 -4.45 -14.88 -0.58
CA VAL A 40 -5.06 -13.65 -0.03
C VAL A 40 -6.56 -13.78 0.24
N SER A 41 -7.17 -14.93 -0.02
CA SER A 41 -8.62 -15.14 0.07
C SER A 41 -9.18 -14.94 1.49
N THR A 42 -8.35 -15.15 2.52
CA THR A 42 -8.69 -14.97 3.94
C THR A 42 -8.33 -13.59 4.47
N ILE A 43 -7.68 -12.75 3.68
CA ILE A 43 -7.19 -11.43 4.10
C ILE A 43 -8.31 -10.40 3.94
N ARG A 44 -8.44 -9.52 4.93
CA ARG A 44 -9.40 -8.41 4.89
C ARG A 44 -9.10 -7.45 3.73
N VAL A 45 -10.14 -7.14 2.95
CA VAL A 45 -10.07 -6.19 1.83
C VAL A 45 -10.54 -4.81 2.27
N LEU A 46 -9.67 -3.81 2.17
CA LEU A 46 -9.97 -2.41 2.42
C LEU A 46 -10.84 -1.85 1.29
N LYS A 47 -11.93 -1.20 1.67
CA LYS A 47 -12.85 -0.52 0.75
C LYS A 47 -12.30 0.85 0.37
N VAL A 48 -12.44 1.19 -0.91
CA VAL A 48 -12.18 2.55 -1.41
C VAL A 48 -13.31 3.46 -0.95
N SER A 49 -12.94 4.61 -0.38
CA SER A 49 -13.86 5.66 0.06
C SER A 49 -13.54 6.98 -0.64
N GLU A 50 -14.48 7.94 -0.61
CA GLU A 50 -14.27 9.27 -1.20
C GLU A 50 -13.10 10.02 -0.55
N GLU A 51 -12.88 9.81 0.75
CA GLU A 51 -11.75 10.35 1.49
C GLU A 51 -10.43 9.80 0.96
N SER A 52 -10.36 8.49 0.71
CA SER A 52 -9.16 7.85 0.15
C SER A 52 -8.87 8.32 -1.28
N LEU A 53 -9.91 8.57 -2.09
CA LEU A 53 -9.75 9.14 -3.44
C LEU A 53 -9.28 10.59 -3.37
N THR A 54 -9.81 11.37 -2.43
CA THR A 54 -9.44 12.77 -2.24
C THR A 54 -8.00 12.90 -1.77
N LEU A 55 -7.58 12.12 -0.76
CA LEU A 55 -6.20 12.10 -0.29
C LEU A 55 -5.25 11.61 -1.38
N SER A 56 -5.65 10.61 -2.18
CA SER A 56 -4.87 10.14 -3.33
C SER A 56 -4.64 11.25 -4.36
N ARG A 57 -5.64 12.08 -4.65
CA ARG A 57 -5.51 13.23 -5.56
C ARG A 57 -4.57 14.28 -4.97
N GLN A 58 -4.74 14.63 -3.70
CA GLN A 58 -3.89 15.59 -3.01
C GLN A 58 -2.41 15.19 -3.03
N LEU A 59 -2.10 13.89 -2.86
CA LEU A 59 -0.72 13.39 -2.95
C LEU A 59 -0.09 13.63 -4.33
N VAL A 60 -0.88 13.60 -5.40
CA VAL A 60 -0.40 13.87 -6.76
C VAL A 60 -0.32 15.37 -7.04
N GLU A 61 -1.35 16.12 -6.65
CA GLU A 61 -1.45 17.58 -6.86
C GLU A 61 -0.37 18.36 -6.10
N THR A 62 0.05 17.86 -4.94
CA THR A 62 1.14 18.44 -4.14
C THR A 62 2.52 17.95 -4.53
N GLU A 63 2.64 17.20 -5.62
CA GLU A 63 3.88 16.63 -6.15
C GLU A 63 4.58 15.65 -5.18
N ALA A 64 3.88 15.16 -4.14
CA ALA A 64 4.37 14.08 -3.28
C ALA A 64 4.64 12.81 -4.07
N LEU A 65 3.80 12.56 -5.07
CA LEU A 65 3.97 11.50 -6.06
C LEU A 65 3.73 12.05 -7.47
N PRO A 66 4.49 11.58 -8.47
CA PRO A 66 4.23 11.96 -9.86
C PRO A 66 2.88 11.38 -10.31
N PRO A 67 2.21 11.98 -11.32
CA PRO A 67 0.95 11.45 -11.87
C PRO A 67 1.07 9.99 -12.35
N ALA A 68 2.24 9.59 -12.85
CA ALA A 68 2.52 8.20 -13.23
C ALA A 68 2.42 7.19 -12.06
N ALA A 69 2.51 7.68 -10.82
CA ALA A 69 2.40 6.90 -9.58
C ALA A 69 1.02 7.09 -8.90
N ALA A 70 -0.02 7.49 -9.63
CA ALA A 70 -1.38 7.65 -9.08
C ALA A 70 -1.91 6.37 -8.39
N ARG A 71 -1.47 5.20 -8.86
CA ARG A 71 -1.80 3.93 -8.23
C ARG A 71 -1.20 3.80 -6.83
N ASP A 72 0.09 4.11 -6.71
CA ASP A 72 0.81 4.11 -5.43
C ASP A 72 0.20 5.12 -4.45
N ALA A 73 -0.21 6.29 -4.97
CA ALA A 73 -0.90 7.32 -4.18
C ALA A 73 -2.20 6.78 -3.57
N LEU A 74 -2.97 5.98 -4.31
CA LEU A 74 -4.18 5.37 -3.79
C LEU A 74 -3.92 4.31 -2.71
N HIS A 75 -2.86 3.50 -2.85
CA HIS A 75 -2.46 2.56 -1.79
C HIS A 75 -2.11 3.28 -0.49
N ILE A 76 -1.34 4.36 -0.57
CA ILE A 76 -0.96 5.18 0.58
C ILE A 76 -2.18 5.83 1.21
N ALA A 77 -3.06 6.40 0.38
CA ALA A 77 -4.27 7.04 0.87
C ALA A 77 -5.22 6.05 1.57
N LEU A 78 -5.38 4.84 1.03
CA LEU A 78 -6.15 3.79 1.68
C LEU A 78 -5.55 3.40 3.02
N ALA A 79 -4.24 3.19 3.07
CA ALA A 79 -3.57 2.87 4.32
C ALA A 79 -3.74 3.99 5.36
N ALA A 80 -3.58 5.25 4.98
CA ALA A 80 -3.76 6.40 5.87
C ALA A 80 -5.22 6.54 6.37
N CYS A 81 -6.20 6.45 5.47
CA CYS A 81 -7.62 6.58 5.84
C CYS A 81 -8.11 5.43 6.73
N HIS A 82 -7.59 4.21 6.54
CA HIS A 82 -7.91 3.05 7.36
C HIS A 82 -6.99 2.91 8.58
N GLN A 83 -6.15 3.91 8.88
CA GLN A 83 -5.24 3.94 10.04
C GLN A 83 -4.26 2.75 10.08
N ILE A 84 -3.85 2.29 8.90
CA ILE A 84 -2.86 1.23 8.75
C ILE A 84 -1.48 1.81 9.03
N GLN A 85 -0.74 1.15 9.92
CA GLN A 85 0.58 1.62 10.36
C GLN A 85 1.67 1.39 9.31
N TYR A 86 1.62 0.25 8.61
CA TYR A 86 2.66 -0.18 7.69
C TYR A 86 2.09 -0.44 6.29
N LEU A 87 2.68 0.20 5.28
CA LEU A 87 2.47 -0.13 3.88
C LEU A 87 3.71 -0.85 3.36
N VAL A 88 3.55 -2.15 3.14
CA VAL A 88 4.63 -3.00 2.67
C VAL A 88 4.60 -3.06 1.15
N SER A 89 5.68 -2.64 0.49
CA SER A 89 5.76 -2.62 -0.97
C SER A 89 7.11 -3.10 -1.48
N TRP A 90 7.11 -3.79 -2.62
CA TRP A 90 8.31 -4.09 -3.40
C TRP A 90 8.57 -3.06 -4.51
N ASN A 91 7.69 -2.08 -4.69
CA ASN A 91 7.79 -1.07 -5.74
C ASN A 91 8.47 0.20 -5.20
N PHE A 92 9.80 0.19 -5.17
CA PHE A 92 10.62 1.28 -4.61
C PHE A 92 10.78 2.49 -5.53
N LYS A 93 10.45 2.37 -6.82
CA LYS A 93 10.82 3.37 -7.84
C LYS A 93 10.19 4.74 -7.62
N HIS A 94 9.01 4.79 -6.99
CA HIS A 94 8.25 6.03 -6.82
C HIS A 94 7.98 6.40 -5.35
N ILE A 95 8.02 5.45 -4.42
CA ILE A 95 7.52 5.63 -3.04
C ILE A 95 8.65 5.72 -1.99
N VAL A 96 9.86 5.24 -2.28
CA VAL A 96 10.92 5.10 -1.24
C VAL A 96 11.97 6.19 -1.27
N ASN A 97 11.83 7.19 -2.15
CA ASN A 97 12.64 8.39 -2.02
C ASN A 97 12.34 9.07 -0.65
N PRO A 98 13.31 9.23 0.27
CA PRO A 98 13.06 9.78 1.59
C PRO A 98 12.43 11.18 1.56
N THR A 99 12.81 12.01 0.58
CA THR A 99 12.21 13.33 0.36
C THR A 99 10.74 13.21 0.00
N LYS A 100 10.36 12.21 -0.82
CA LYS A 100 8.95 11.94 -1.14
C LYS A 100 8.19 11.41 0.06
N GLN A 101 8.78 10.52 0.86
CA GLN A 101 8.14 10.02 2.08
C GLN A 101 7.84 11.15 3.07
N GLN A 102 8.77 12.11 3.24
CA GLN A 102 8.51 13.30 4.04
C GLN A 102 7.35 14.15 3.49
N LEU A 103 7.27 14.32 2.17
CA LEU A 103 6.20 15.07 1.54
C LEU A 103 4.85 14.36 1.67
N ILE A 104 4.81 13.04 1.46
CA ILE A 104 3.65 12.17 1.68
C ILE A 104 3.16 12.33 3.14
N ALA A 105 4.07 12.26 4.11
CA ALA A 105 3.74 12.42 5.52
C ALA A 105 3.13 13.80 5.82
N LYS A 106 3.71 14.88 5.26
CA LYS A 106 3.17 16.24 5.39
C LYS A 106 1.77 16.37 4.79
N VAL A 107 1.51 15.76 3.64
CA VAL A 107 0.18 15.78 3.00
C VAL A 107 -0.84 15.03 3.86
N CYS A 108 -0.50 13.84 4.36
CA CYS A 108 -1.36 13.08 5.26
C CYS A 108 -1.70 13.89 6.52
N GLN A 109 -0.70 14.49 7.17
CA GLN A 109 -0.89 15.30 8.37
C GLN A 109 -1.77 16.54 8.11
N LYS A 110 -1.55 17.24 6.99
CA LYS A 110 -2.39 18.39 6.59
C LYS A 110 -3.86 17.98 6.38
N ALA A 111 -4.08 16.77 5.89
CA ALA A 111 -5.40 16.18 5.72
C ALA A 111 -5.94 15.52 7.00
N SER A 112 -5.29 15.71 8.16
CA SER A 112 -5.66 15.13 9.46
C SER A 112 -5.57 13.60 9.54
N TYR A 113 -4.74 12.97 8.71
CA TYR A 113 -4.43 11.55 8.75
C TYR A 113 -3.05 11.28 9.35
N GLN A 114 -2.91 10.12 10.00
CA GLN A 114 -1.60 9.62 10.42
C GLN A 114 -0.80 9.16 9.19
N PRO A 115 0.46 9.60 9.04
CA PRO A 115 1.34 9.08 8.00
C PRO A 115 1.56 7.57 8.15
N VAL A 116 1.64 6.89 7.01
CA VAL A 116 1.90 5.46 6.96
C VAL A 116 3.40 5.22 6.85
N ILE A 117 3.91 4.23 7.58
CA ILE A 117 5.29 3.78 7.45
C ILE A 117 5.41 2.90 6.21
N ILE A 118 6.12 3.39 5.20
CA ILE A 118 6.35 2.65 3.95
C ILE A 118 7.68 1.93 4.08
N CYS A 119 7.65 0.60 4.00
CA CYS A 119 8.81 -0.25 4.25
C CYS A 119 8.86 -1.48 3.32
N THR A 120 10.05 -2.07 3.20
CA THR A 120 10.23 -3.40 2.60
C THR A 120 9.74 -4.48 3.58
N PRO A 121 9.40 -5.69 3.11
CA PRO A 121 9.21 -6.81 4.02
C PRO A 121 10.43 -7.15 4.87
N GLU A 122 11.64 -6.83 4.40
CA GLU A 122 12.90 -7.09 5.11
C GLU A 122 13.07 -6.15 6.31
N GLU A 123 12.51 -4.94 6.26
CA GLU A 123 12.51 -3.98 7.36
C GLU A 123 11.50 -4.33 8.47
N LEU A 124 10.63 -5.31 8.24
CA LEU A 124 9.60 -5.78 9.19
C LEU A 124 9.97 -7.09 9.91
N VAL A 125 11.22 -7.52 9.81
CA VAL A 125 11.77 -8.76 10.40
C VAL A 125 12.27 -8.51 11.82
#